data_AF-A0AAD9X077-F1
#
_entry.id   AF-A0AAD9X077-F1
#
_cell.length_a   1.000
_cell.length_b   1.000
_cell.length_c   1.000
_cell.angle_alpha   90.00
_cell.angle_beta   90.00
_cell.angle_gamma   90.00
#
_symmetry.space_group_name_H-M   'P 1'
#
loop_
_entity.id
_entity.type
_entity.pdbx_description
1 polymer ?
#
loop_
_entity_poly.entity_id
_entity_poly.type
_entity_poly.pdbx_seq_one_letter_code
_entity_poly.pdbx_strand_id
1 'polypeptide(L)'
;MAILRGIRFIIDAELLPAVIESDAKVVVDLVNVGVASSADIGLVVNDILSLLICFPISISFVPRSANSFAHSLAKLVVSSVEDLFWLESVLPCMEALVLTDRSR
;
A
#
# COMPACT_ATOMS: atom_id res chain seq x y z
N MET A 1 -6.14 -5.67 -1.33
CA MET A 1 -5.03 -6.52 -0.81
C MET A 1 -3.72 -5.77 -0.64
N ALA A 2 -3.24 -4.98 -1.61
CA ALA A 2 -1.97 -4.24 -1.48
C ALA A 2 -1.90 -3.37 -0.21
N ILE A 3 -2.95 -2.57 0.05
CA ILE A 3 -3.05 -1.73 1.26
C ILE A 3 -2.92 -2.58 2.54
N LEU A 4 -3.72 -3.64 2.69
CA LEU A 4 -3.70 -4.50 3.88
C LEU A 4 -2.32 -5.13 4.12
N ARG A 5 -1.67 -5.61 3.05
CA ARG A 5 -0.31 -6.16 3.15
C ARG A 5 0.72 -5.10 3.52
N GLY A 6 0.61 -3.90 2.94
CA GLY A 6 1.47 -2.76 3.30
C GLY A 6 1.34 -2.36 4.77
N ILE A 7 0.11 -2.33 5.31
CA ILE A 7 -0.13 -2.07 6.74
C ILE A 7 0.58 -3.10 7.62
N ARG A 8 0.38 -4.39 7.34
CA ARG A 8 1.01 -5.48 8.12
C ARG A 8 2.52 -5.38 8.09
N PHE A 9 3.10 -5.17 6.90
CA PHE A 9 4.53 -5.01 6.73
C PHE A 9 5.09 -3.82 7.54
N ILE A 10 4.43 -2.66 7.51
CA ILE A 10 4.84 -1.48 8.27
C ILE A 10 4.78 -1.74 9.78
N ILE A 11 3.76 -2.47 10.26
CA ILE A 11 3.64 -2.88 11.66
C ILE A 11 4.79 -3.82 12.04
N ASP A 12 5.01 -4.88 11.25
CA ASP A 12 6.04 -5.89 11.51
C ASP A 12 7.46 -5.31 11.45
N ALA A 13 7.66 -4.29 10.61
CA ALA A 13 8.93 -3.56 10.48
C ALA A 13 9.09 -2.40 11.48
N GLU A 14 8.13 -2.19 12.39
CA GLU A 14 8.11 -1.11 13.38
C GLU A 14 8.23 0.31 12.75
N LEU A 15 7.73 0.49 11.53
CA LEU A 15 7.80 1.74 10.76
C LEU A 15 6.61 2.67 11.07
N LEU A 16 6.33 2.91 12.35
CA LEU A 16 5.19 3.72 12.80
C LEU A 16 5.65 5.05 13.43
N PRO A 17 4.91 6.17 13.25
CA PRO A 17 3.65 6.31 12.51
C PRO A 17 3.84 6.37 10.98
N ALA A 18 2.80 6.02 10.22
CA ALA A 18 2.89 5.93 8.76
C ALA A 18 1.68 6.51 8.01
N VAL A 19 1.92 6.90 6.76
CA VAL A 19 0.88 7.24 5.78
C VAL A 19 0.99 6.28 4.61
N ILE A 20 -0.08 5.57 4.30
CA ILE A 20 -0.14 4.66 3.15
C ILE A 20 -0.81 5.40 2.00
N GLU A 21 -0.06 5.56 0.91
CA GLU A 21 -0.57 6.14 -0.32
C GLU A 21 -1.04 5.05 -1.28
N SER A 22 -2.24 5.24 -1.86
CA SER A 22 -2.78 4.28 -2.83
C SER A 22 -3.59 4.98 -3.93
N ASP A 23 -3.52 4.43 -5.14
CA ASP A 23 -4.37 4.84 -6.27
C ASP A 23 -5.72 4.11 -6.30
N ALA A 24 -5.99 3.23 -5.34
CA ALA A 24 -7.26 2.52 -5.20
C ALA A 24 -8.35 3.41 -4.57
N LYS A 25 -8.78 4.47 -5.28
CA LYS A 25 -9.69 5.50 -4.77
C LYS A 25 -10.90 4.94 -4.02
N VAL A 26 -11.57 3.94 -4.58
CA VAL A 26 -12.77 3.32 -3.99
C VAL A 26 -12.45 2.73 -2.60
N VAL A 27 -11.31 2.04 -2.45
CA VAL A 27 -10.91 1.45 -1.17
C VAL A 27 -10.53 2.53 -0.17
N VAL A 28 -9.77 3.54 -0.61
CA VAL A 28 -9.37 4.66 0.24
C VAL A 28 -10.60 5.42 0.75
N ASP A 29 -11.56 5.71 -0.12
CA ASP A 29 -12.81 6.36 0.25
C ASP A 29 -13.61 5.51 1.25
N LEU A 30 -13.78 4.21 1.01
CA LEU A 30 -14.52 3.30 1.91
C LEU A 30 -13.89 3.23 3.30
N VAL A 31 -12.56 3.16 3.37
CA VAL A 31 -11.82 3.14 4.64
C VAL A 31 -11.95 4.49 5.34
N ASN A 32 -11.80 5.61 4.64
CA ASN A 32 -11.90 6.95 5.23
C ASN A 32 -13.32 7.28 5.70
N VAL A 33 -14.35 6.74 5.04
CA VAL A 33 -15.75 6.86 5.46
C VAL A 33 -16.09 5.87 6.59
N GLY A 34 -15.29 4.82 6.78
CA GLY A 34 -15.50 3.80 7.82
C GLY A 34 -16.63 2.82 7.50
N VAL A 35 -16.99 2.64 6.22
CA VAL A 35 -18.11 1.78 5.81
C VAL A 35 -17.58 0.56 5.05
N ALA A 36 -17.76 -0.62 5.64
CA ALA A 36 -17.55 -1.89 4.95
C ALA A 36 -18.81 -2.27 4.14
N SER A 37 -18.65 -2.50 2.83
CA SER A 37 -19.72 -3.06 1.99
C SER A 37 -19.95 -4.55 2.27
N SER A 38 -21.09 -5.13 1.93
CA SER A 38 -21.33 -6.59 2.06
C SER A 38 -20.64 -7.46 0.99
N ALA A 39 -19.92 -6.86 0.04
CA ALA A 39 -19.12 -7.58 -0.96
C ALA A 39 -17.78 -8.07 -0.38
N ASP A 40 -17.07 -8.98 -1.07
CA ASP A 40 -15.77 -9.53 -0.64
C ASP A 40 -14.73 -8.45 -0.28
N ILE A 41 -14.81 -7.28 -0.92
CA ILE A 41 -13.96 -6.13 -0.62
C ILE A 41 -14.20 -5.56 0.79
N GLY A 42 -15.41 -5.74 1.32
CA GLY A 42 -15.80 -5.34 2.67
C GLY A 42 -15.06 -6.06 3.77
N LEU A 43 -14.76 -7.36 3.59
CA LEU A 43 -13.94 -8.10 4.56
C LEU A 43 -12.55 -7.48 4.67
N VAL A 44 -11.93 -7.17 3.53
CA VAL A 44 -10.61 -6.52 3.48
C VAL A 44 -10.65 -5.10 4.06
N VAL A 45 -11.70 -4.33 3.76
CA VAL A 45 -11.90 -2.99 4.33
C VAL A 45 -12.06 -3.06 5.85
N ASN A 46 -12.78 -4.05 6.36
CA ASN A 46 -12.98 -4.24 7.80
C ASN A 46 -11.68 -4.62 8.52
N ASP A 47 -10.86 -5.49 7.91
CA ASP A 47 -9.53 -5.81 8.42
C ASP A 47 -8.62 -4.58 8.45
N ILE A 48 -8.65 -3.76 7.40
CA ILE A 48 -7.90 -2.49 7.35
C ILE A 48 -8.35 -1.57 8.48
N LEU A 49 -9.66 -1.33 8.61
CA LEU A 49 -10.22 -0.45 9.65
C LEU A 49 -9.80 -0.89 11.05
N SER A 50 -9.85 -2.20 11.32
CA SER A 50 -9.44 -2.76 12.61
C SER A 50 -7.98 -2.44 12.95
N LEU A 51 -7.08 -2.49 11.95
CA LEU A 51 -5.67 -2.15 12.13
C LEU A 51 -5.46 -0.64 12.31
N LEU A 52 -6.16 0.20 11.57
CA LEU A 52 -6.05 1.66 11.70
C LEU A 52 -6.54 2.18 13.06
N ILE A 53 -7.44 1.46 13.73
CA ILE A 53 -7.86 1.78 15.11
C ILE A 53 -6.73 1.51 16.11
N CYS A 54 -5.94 0.46 15.89
CA CYS A 54 -4.90 0.03 16.84
C CYS A 54 -3.56 0.73 16.62
N PHE A 55 -3.27 1.19 15.40
CA PHE A 55 -1.96 1.73 15.03
C PHE A 55 -2.07 3.14 14.44
N PRO A 56 -1.08 4.02 14.65
CA PRO A 56 -1.08 5.38 14.14
C PRO A 56 -0.73 5.39 12.64
N ILE A 57 -1.65 4.88 11.84
CA ILE A 57 -1.54 4.75 10.38
C ILE A 57 -2.71 5.51 9.76
N SER A 58 -2.44 6.26 8.70
CA SER A 58 -3.48 6.88 7.87
C SER A 58 -3.35 6.44 6.42
N ILE A 59 -4.43 6.59 5.64
CA ILE A 59 -4.46 6.21 4.24
C ILE A 59 -4.85 7.41 3.39
N SER A 60 -4.05 7.70 2.38
CA SER A 60 -4.25 8.80 1.44
C SER A 60 -4.42 8.30 0.02
N PHE A 61 -5.30 8.95 -0.74
CA PHE A 61 -5.43 8.69 -2.16
C PHE A 61 -4.39 9.49 -2.92
N VAL A 62 -3.68 8.83 -3.83
CA VAL A 62 -2.78 9.48 -4.78
C VAL A 62 -3.15 9.07 -6.21
N PRO A 63 -3.03 9.97 -7.20
CA PRO A 63 -3.31 9.62 -8.59
C PRO A 63 -2.34 8.52 -9.06
N ARG A 64 -2.78 7.68 -9.99
CA ARG A 64 -1.96 6.57 -10.52
C ARG A 64 -0.60 6.99 -11.09
N SER A 65 -0.47 8.24 -11.55
CA SER A 65 0.81 8.82 -11.97
C SER A 65 1.81 8.99 -10.82
N ALA A 66 1.32 9.25 -9.60
CA ALA A 66 2.10 9.24 -8.36
C ALA A 66 2.39 7.82 -7.88
N ASN A 67 1.49 6.86 -8.11
CA ASN A 67 1.69 5.47 -7.73
C ASN A 67 2.41 4.62 -8.81
N SER A 68 3.17 5.26 -9.71
CA SER A 68 3.79 4.59 -10.85
C SER A 68 4.88 3.61 -10.43
N PHE A 69 5.57 3.88 -9.32
CA PHE A 69 6.53 2.97 -8.69
C PHE A 69 5.87 1.67 -8.26
N ALA A 70 4.86 1.74 -7.38
CA ALA A 70 4.18 0.53 -6.89
C ALA A 70 3.46 -0.21 -8.01
N HIS A 71 2.92 0.50 -9.00
CA HIS A 71 2.31 -0.12 -10.17
C HIS A 71 3.34 -0.92 -11.00
N SER A 72 4.53 -0.36 -11.21
CA SER A 72 5.61 -1.04 -11.94
C SER A 72 6.11 -2.26 -11.16
N LEU A 73 6.25 -2.14 -9.83
CA LEU A 73 6.63 -3.23 -8.95
C LEU A 73 5.59 -4.35 -8.98
N ALA A 74 4.29 -4.02 -8.88
CA ALA A 74 3.21 -4.99 -9.01
C ALA A 74 3.27 -5.75 -10.34
N LYS A 75 3.52 -5.06 -11.47
CA LYS A 75 3.68 -5.74 -12.78
C LYS A 75 4.91 -6.64 -12.87
N LEU A 76 6.01 -6.28 -12.21
CA LEU A 76 7.24 -7.07 -12.20
C LEU A 76 7.08 -8.37 -11.40
N VAL A 77 6.26 -8.34 -10.34
CA VAL A 77 6.03 -9.44 -9.39
C VAL A 77 4.83 -10.32 -9.80
N VAL A 78 4.06 -9.94 -10.84
CA VAL A 78 2.95 -10.77 -11.37
C VAL A 78 3.40 -12.17 -11.83
N SER A 79 4.69 -12.35 -12.17
CA SER A 79 5.26 -13.66 -12.54
C SER A 79 5.96 -14.41 -11.39
N SER A 80 6.11 -13.83 -10.20
CA SER A 80 6.74 -14.49 -9.05
C SER A 80 5.71 -15.15 -8.14
N VAL A 81 6.07 -16.32 -7.62
CA VAL A 81 5.19 -17.16 -6.78
C VAL A 81 5.27 -16.80 -5.29
N GLU A 82 6.28 -16.02 -4.89
CA GLU A 82 6.59 -15.71 -3.49
C GLU A 82 6.45 -14.21 -3.17
N ASP A 83 6.12 -13.89 -1.92
CA ASP A 83 6.14 -12.52 -1.41
C ASP A 83 7.59 -12.04 -1.26
N LEU A 84 7.95 -10.98 -1.97
CA LEU A 84 9.32 -10.42 -1.98
C LEU A 84 9.35 -9.08 -1.23
N PHE A 85 10.31 -8.95 -0.31
CA PHE A 85 10.53 -7.74 0.49
C PHE A 85 11.94 -7.21 0.26
N TRP A 86 12.04 -5.91 0.01
CA TRP A 86 13.30 -5.21 -0.17
C TRP A 86 13.40 -4.08 0.87
N LEU A 87 14.11 -4.35 1.96
CA LEU A 87 14.26 -3.39 3.08
C LEU A 87 15.53 -2.54 2.94
N GLU A 88 16.63 -3.16 2.51
CA GLU A 88 17.98 -2.55 2.52
C GLU A 88 18.56 -2.30 1.12
N SER A 89 17.83 -2.68 0.07
CA SER A 89 18.27 -2.50 -1.33
C SER A 89 17.10 -2.13 -2.23
N VAL A 90 17.37 -1.42 -3.32
CA VAL A 90 16.42 -1.20 -4.41
C VAL A 90 16.77 -2.20 -5.50
N LEU A 91 15.79 -2.81 -6.18
CA LEU A 91 16.14 -3.61 -7.35
C LEU A 91 16.87 -2.72 -8.37
N PRO A 92 17.98 -3.18 -8.97
CA PRO A 92 18.71 -2.40 -9.97
C PRO A 92 17.83 -1.90 -11.12
N CYS A 93 16.79 -2.66 -11.50
CA CYS A 93 15.82 -2.27 -12.53
C CYS A 93 14.82 -1.18 -12.09
N MET A 94 14.76 -0.84 -10.79
CA MET A 94 13.86 0.15 -10.21
C MET A 94 14.59 1.40 -9.68
N GLU A 95 15.92 1.46 -9.74
CA GLU A 95 16.70 2.65 -9.34
C GLU A 95 16.26 3.92 -10.09
N ALA A 96 15.98 3.80 -11.40
CA ALA A 96 15.49 4.91 -12.21
C ALA A 96 14.12 5.43 -11.73
N LEU A 97 13.27 4.54 -11.21
CA LEU A 97 11.95 4.91 -10.66
C LEU A 97 12.06 5.53 -9.26
N VAL A 98 13.01 5.10 -8.42
CA VAL A 98 13.28 5.72 -7.10
C VAL A 98 13.74 7.17 -7.26
N LEU A 99 14.57 7.46 -8.27
CA LEU A 99 15.06 8.81 -8.53
C LEU A 99 13.94 9.78 -8.95
N THR A 100 12.95 9.29 -9.69
CA THR A 100 11.76 10.09 -10.04
C THR A 100 10.81 10.32 -8.87
N ASP A 101 10.81 9.45 -7.87
CA ASP A 101 9.95 9.58 -6.68
C ASP A 101 10.50 10.62 -5.69
N ARG A 102 11.84 10.67 -5.52
CA ARG A 102 12.53 11.65 -4.66
C ARG A 102 12.41 13.12 -5.10
N SER A 103 11.87 13.38 -6.28
CA SER A 103 11.79 14.73 -6.87
C SER A 103 10.40 15.37 -6.79
N ARG A 104 9.48 14.74 -6.04
CA ARG A 104 8.19 15.32 -5.63
C ARG A 104 8.21 15.73 -4.16
#